data_AF-A0A9C9N3T6-F1
#
_entry.id   AF-A0A9C9N3T6-F1
#
_cell.length_a   1.000
_cell.length_b   1.000
_cell.length_c   1.000
_cell.angle_alpha   90.00
_cell.angle_beta   90.00
_cell.angle_gamma   90.00
#
_symmetry.space_group_name_H-M   'P 1'
#
loop_
_entity.id
_entity.type
_entity.pdbx_description
1 polymer ?
#
loop_
_entity_poly.entity_id
_entity_poly.type
_entity_poly.pdbx_seq_one_letter_code
_entity_poly.pdbx_strand_id
1 'polypeptide(L)' 'MNLAQIARDAGALLVVDSTWAGPCLQRPLALGADYVIHSATKYLNGHGDALGGVIVGPAEGIHRIRKAGLVHLGAR' A
#
# COMPACT_ATOMS: atom_id res chain seq x y z
N MET A 1 2.65 23.34 1.46
CA MET A 1 1.53 22.49 1.03
C MET A 1 2.06 21.06 0.88
N ASN A 2 1.46 20.06 1.52
CA ASN A 2 1.92 18.67 1.40
C ASN A 2 1.01 17.89 0.42
N LEU A 3 1.51 16.78 -0.14
CA LEU A 3 0.77 15.98 -1.13
C LEU A 3 -0.55 15.41 -0.57
N ALA A 4 -0.56 15.02 0.71
CA ALA A 4 -1.76 14.51 1.37
C ALA A 4 -2.89 15.55 1.41
N GLN A 5 -2.55 16.82 1.63
CA GLN A 5 -3.49 17.92 1.63
C GLN A 5 -4.02 18.18 0.22
N ILE A 6 -3.14 18.20 -0.79
CA ILE A 6 -3.56 18.36 -2.19
C ILE A 6 -4.54 17.27 -2.60
N ALA A 7 -4.24 16.01 -2.28
CA ALA A 7 -5.13 14.89 -2.59
C ALA A 7 -6.48 15.04 -1.89
N ARG A 8 -6.46 15.38 -0.59
CA ARG A 8 -7.66 15.59 0.21
C ARG A 8 -8.54 16.72 -0.32
N ASP A 9 -7.93 17.86 -0.67
CA ASP A 9 -8.64 19.02 -1.23
C ASP A 9 -9.28 18.70 -2.58
N ALA A 10 -8.69 17.79 -3.35
CA ALA A 10 -9.23 17.30 -4.61
C ALA A 10 -10.21 16.12 -4.46
N GLY A 11 -10.47 15.63 -3.25
CA GLY A 11 -11.28 14.42 -3.01
C GLY A 11 -10.65 13.14 -3.56
N ALA A 12 -9.33 13.11 -3.76
CA ALA A 12 -8.56 11.99 -4.27
C ALA A 12 -7.89 11.19 -3.15
N LEU A 13 -7.60 9.91 -3.41
CA LEU A 13 -6.81 9.08 -2.53
C LEU A 13 -5.31 9.26 -2.82
N LEU A 14 -4.50 9.40 -1.77
CA LEU A 14 -3.04 9.35 -1.86
C LEU A 14 -2.53 7.94 -1.55
N VAL A 15 -1.89 7.31 -2.53
CA VAL A 15 -1.25 6.01 -2.38
C VAL A 15 0.26 6.16 -2.57
N VAL A 16 1.04 5.57 -1.68
CA VAL A 16 2.51 5.61 -1.74
C VAL A 16 3.08 4.22 -1.97
N ASP A 17 3.85 4.04 -3.04
CA ASP A 17 4.73 2.88 -3.18
C ASP A 17 5.96 3.06 -2.30
N SER A 18 6.03 2.26 -1.24
CA SER A 18 7.11 2.30 -0.25
C SER A 18 8.01 1.07 -0.35
N THR A 19 8.12 0.47 -1.54
CA THR A 19 8.99 -0.69 -1.78
C THR A 19 10.44 -0.43 -1.35
N TRP A 20 10.98 0.76 -1.61
CA TRP A 20 12.39 1.07 -1.32
C TRP A 20 12.65 1.41 0.15
N ALA A 21 11.91 2.38 0.70
CA ALA A 21 12.08 2.77 2.11
C ALA A 21 11.61 1.67 3.07
N GLY A 22 10.52 0.97 2.73
CA GLY A 22 9.91 -0.02 3.60
C GLY A 22 9.37 0.57 4.92
N PRO A 23 8.70 -0.26 5.72
CA PRO A 23 8.12 0.18 6.99
C PRO A 23 9.16 0.58 8.05
N CYS A 24 10.42 0.13 7.89
CA CYS A 24 11.50 0.38 8.83
C CYS A 24 12.07 1.80 8.72
N LEU A 25 12.06 2.41 7.51
CA LEU A 25 12.67 3.72 7.27
C LEU A 25 11.65 4.84 7.15
N GLN A 26 10.43 4.54 6.67
CA GLN A 26 9.37 5.54 6.55
C GLN A 26 7.99 4.94 6.78
N ARG A 27 7.09 5.70 7.41
CA ARG A 27 5.68 5.31 7.59
C ARG A 27 4.75 6.30 6.87
N PRO A 28 4.52 6.17 5.56
CA PRO A 28 3.73 7.15 4.80
C PRO A 28 2.31 7.36 5.31
N LEU A 29 1.69 6.35 5.93
CA LEU A 29 0.38 6.49 6.59
C LEU A 29 0.41 7.55 7.71
N ALA A 30 1.51 7.64 8.47
CA ALA A 30 1.69 8.68 9.48
C ALA A 30 1.95 10.07 8.88
N LEU A 31 2.29 10.14 7.60
CA LEU A 31 2.52 11.37 6.84
C LEU A 31 1.29 11.80 6.02
N GLY A 32 0.17 11.09 6.14
CA GLY A 32 -1.11 11.45 5.51
C GLY A 32 -1.45 10.69 4.23
N ALA A 33 -0.69 9.66 3.85
CA ALA A 33 -1.13 8.73 2.80
C ALA A 33 -2.34 7.91 3.26
N ASP A 34 -3.28 7.63 2.36
CA ASP A 34 -4.44 6.78 2.64
C ASP A 34 -4.09 5.30 2.55
N TYR A 35 -3.21 4.94 1.61
CA TYR A 35 -2.70 3.59 1.43
C TYR A 35 -1.20 3.57 1.16
N VAL A 36 -0.57 2.45 1.51
CA VAL A 36 0.82 2.14 1.15
C VAL A 36 0.86 0.80 0.43
N ILE A 37 1.62 0.75 -0.65
CA ILE A 37 1.91 -0.49 -1.38
C ILE A 37 3.39 -0.86 -1.27
N HIS A 38 3.68 -2.15 -1.23
CA HIS A 38 5.04 -2.68 -1.27
C HIS A 38 5.11 -3.85 -2.24
N SER A 39 6.17 -3.92 -3.04
CA SER A 39 6.63 -5.19 -3.60
C SER A 39 7.30 -6.00 -2.49
N ALA A 40 6.60 -7.02 -2.01
CA ALA A 40 7.13 -7.92 -0.99
C ALA A 40 8.32 -8.73 -1.53
N THR A 41 8.39 -8.95 -2.84
CA THR A 41 9.52 -9.60 -3.53
C THR A 41 10.88 -8.97 -3.23
N LYS A 42 10.93 -7.67 -2.93
CA LYS A 42 12.19 -6.94 -2.80
C LYS A 42 12.71 -7.01 -1.38
N TYR A 43 12.92 -5.86 -0.74
CA TYR A 43 13.56 -5.76 0.56
C TYR A 43 12.78 -6.46 1.69
N LEU A 44 11.46 -6.65 1.55
CA LEU A 44 10.66 -7.39 2.53
C LEU A 44 10.93 -8.90 2.49
N ASN A 45 11.07 -9.49 1.31
CA ASN A 45 11.48 -10.89 1.17
C ASN A 45 12.98 -11.03 1.45
N GLY A 46 13.81 -10.17 0.85
CA GLY A 46 15.24 -10.08 1.11
C GLY A 46 16.10 -11.23 0.54
N HIS A 47 15.47 -12.29 0.02
CA HIS A 47 16.16 -13.52 -0.39
C HIS A 47 15.96 -13.89 -1.87
N GLY A 48 15.06 -13.20 -2.58
CA GLY A 48 14.79 -13.40 -3.99
C GLY A 48 14.07 -14.72 -4.32
N ASP A 49 13.53 -15.41 -3.31
CA ASP A 49 12.96 -16.76 -3.43
C ASP A 49 11.42 -16.79 -3.44
N ALA A 50 10.77 -15.65 -3.23
CA ALA A 50 9.31 -15.54 -3.27
C ALA A 50 8.84 -14.25 -3.95
N LEU A 51 7.67 -14.33 -4.58
CA LEU A 51 6.96 -13.19 -5.16
C LEU A 51 5.75 -12.82 -4.31
N GLY A 52 5.52 -11.51 -4.15
CA GLY A 52 4.34 -11.03 -3.44
C GLY A 52 4.20 -9.52 -3.46
N GLY A 53 3.00 -9.06 -3.10
CA GLY A 53 2.67 -7.66 -2.90
C GLY A 53 1.90 -7.46 -1.61
N VAL A 54 2.03 -6.28 -1.01
CA VAL A 54 1.31 -5.90 0.21
C VAL A 54 0.65 -4.55 0.00
N ILE A 55 -0.60 -4.42 0.45
CA ILE A 55 -1.33 -3.16 0.53
C ILE A 55 -1.70 -2.94 2.00
N VAL A 56 -1.39 -1.76 2.53
CA VAL A 56 -1.68 -1.36 3.91
C VAL A 56 -2.59 -0.13 3.89
N GLY A 57 -3.65 -0.14 4.69
CA GLY A 57 -4.61 0.95 4.80
C GLY A 57 -5.77 0.60 5.74
N PRO A 58 -6.83 1.41 5.77
CA PRO A 58 -8.00 1.18 6.64
C PRO A 58 -8.68 -0.16 6.38
N ALA A 59 -9.12 -0.83 7.45
CA ALA A 59 -9.69 -2.17 7.38
C ALA A 59 -10.86 -2.29 6.39
N GLU A 60 -11.76 -1.30 6.37
CA GLU A 60 -12.88 -1.24 5.44
C GLU A 60 -12.41 -1.18 3.97
N GLY A 61 -11.41 -0.34 3.68
CA GLY A 61 -10.79 -0.23 2.36
C GLY A 61 -10.09 -1.52 1.92
N ILE A 62 -9.31 -2.12 2.81
CA ILE A 62 -8.66 -3.41 2.56
C ILE A 62 -9.69 -4.51 2.31
N HIS A 63 -10.80 -4.55 3.04
CA HIS A 63 -11.87 -5.51 2.79
C HIS A 63 -12.49 -5.35 1.40
N ARG A 64 -12.74 -4.11 0.95
CA ARG A 64 -13.20 -3.82 -0.41
C ARG A 64 -12.19 -4.28 -1.46
N ILE A 65 -10.92 -3.90 -1.30
CA ILE A 65 -9.84 -4.29 -2.22
C ILE A 65 -9.72 -5.81 -2.29
N ARG A 66 -9.79 -6.50 -1.15
CA ARG A 66 -9.74 -7.96 -1.08
C ARG A 66 -10.89 -8.59 -1.85
N LYS A 67 -12.13 -8.13 -1.61
CA LYS A 67 -13.33 -8.63 -2.29
C LYS A 67 -13.27 -8.40 -3.81
N ALA A 68 -12.75 -7.26 -4.24
CA ALA A 68 -12.63 -6.92 -5.66
C ALA A 68 -11.43 -7.61 -6.34
N GLY A 69 -10.31 -7.79 -5.63
CA GLY A 69 -9.05 -8.27 -6.21
C GLY A 69 -8.83 -9.77 -6.13
N LEU A 70 -9.20 -10.43 -5.02
CA LEU A 70 -8.89 -11.85 -4.82
C LEU A 70 -9.61 -12.75 -5.82
N VAL A 71 -10.81 -12.37 -6.27
CA VAL A 71 -11.56 -13.09 -7.31
C VAL A 71 -10.77 -13.23 -8.61
N HIS A 72 -9.85 -12.30 -8.91
CA HIS A 72 -8.99 -12.34 -10.09
C HIS A 72 -7.72 -13.18 -9.89
N LEU A 73 -7.38 -13.52 -8.65
CA LEU A 73 -6.18 -14.26 -8.27
C LEU A 73 -6.48 -15.72 -7.90
N GLY A 74 -7.72 -16.19 -8.09
CA GLY A 74 -8.15 -17.54 -7.70
C GLY A 74 -8.20 -17.77 -6.19
N ALA A 75 -8.11 -16.71 -5.40
CA ALA A 75 -8.17 -16.72 -3.94
C ALA A 75 -9.56 -16.31 -3.45
N ARG A 76 -9.94 -16.72 -2.23
CA ARG A 76 -11.24 -16.43 -1.60
C ARG A 76 -11.08 -15.47 -0.42
#